data_AF-A0A2E3CWA5-F1
#
_entry.id   AF-A0A2E3CWA5-F1
#
_cell.length_a   1.000
_cell.length_b   1.000
_cell.length_c   1.000
_cell.angle_alpha   90.00
_cell.angle_beta   90.00
_cell.angle_gamma   90.00
#
_symmetry.space_group_name_H-M   'P 1'
#
loop_
_entity.id
_entity.type
_entity.pdbx_description
1 polymer ?
#
loop_
_entity_poly.entity_id
_entity_poly.type
_entity_poly.pdbx_seq_one_letter_code
_entity_poly.pdbx_strand_id
1 'polypeptide(L)'
;MTYRLVGMTASVATQRVLWALDYTEVPYTFEDYIPQISTPWLRARTRKWRGQISVPVLLGHGCCLLDSWDIALQINQDQPMAGLIPTQCQHEVEAMNQLSESIFNAARILMLERALGDDEALLGAFPEMFPTWARRPMLPVMRKTFRDLQKKYGQPEVTSEQQVERLGDCMTQVREQLDGKPYLLDRGFSYADMTVVAAMAMVKPVPRGDGNPITAYERANTCEQIVREFPDVLDWRDGIVARHRHRSYLGNAA
;
A
#
# COMPACT_ATOMS: atom_id res chain seq x y z
N MET A 1 -14.51 20.12 12.41
CA MET A 1 -14.03 18.85 12.99
C MET A 1 -13.20 18.16 11.91
N THR A 2 -12.12 17.50 12.27
CA THR A 2 -11.09 17.02 11.33
C THR A 2 -11.00 15.51 11.47
N TYR A 3 -10.86 14.79 10.35
CA TYR A 3 -10.64 13.35 10.41
C TYR A 3 -9.33 13.02 11.10
N ARG A 4 -9.27 11.86 11.74
CA ARG A 4 -8.04 11.28 12.27
C ARG A 4 -7.75 9.97 11.56
N LEU A 5 -6.65 9.93 10.83
CA LEU A 5 -6.16 8.75 10.16
C LEU A 5 -5.08 8.10 11.02
N VAL A 6 -5.35 6.90 11.52
CA VAL A 6 -4.35 6.08 12.19
C VAL A 6 -3.76 5.11 11.17
N GLY A 7 -2.44 5.18 10.91
CA GLY A 7 -1.84 4.49 9.78
C GLY A 7 -0.34 4.22 9.92
N MET A 8 0.20 3.47 8.97
CA MET A 8 1.66 3.31 8.81
C MET A 8 2.03 3.85 7.44
N THR A 9 2.97 4.79 7.34
CA THR A 9 3.44 5.35 6.06
C THR A 9 4.01 4.27 5.12
N ALA A 10 4.57 3.20 5.67
CA ALA A 10 5.03 2.04 4.90
C ALA A 10 3.90 1.10 4.42
N SER A 11 2.66 1.25 4.88
CA SER A 11 1.52 0.42 4.47
C SER A 11 0.90 0.95 3.18
N VAL A 12 0.83 0.12 2.14
CA VAL A 12 0.14 0.44 0.87
C VAL A 12 -1.29 0.92 1.11
N ALA A 13 -2.06 0.22 1.95
CA ALA A 13 -3.44 0.61 2.22
C ALA A 13 -3.53 2.01 2.87
N THR A 14 -2.56 2.36 3.73
CA THR A 14 -2.48 3.71 4.30
C THR A 14 -2.08 4.73 3.24
N GLN A 15 -1.14 4.41 2.36
CA GLN A 15 -0.73 5.30 1.28
C GLN A 15 -1.88 5.62 0.32
N ARG A 16 -2.75 4.66 -0.01
CA ARG A 16 -3.97 4.90 -0.81
C ARG A 16 -4.88 5.94 -0.17
N VAL A 17 -5.10 5.82 1.14
CA VAL A 17 -5.96 6.75 1.89
C VAL A 17 -5.32 8.13 2.02
N LEU A 18 -4.01 8.21 2.31
CA LEU A 18 -3.28 9.47 2.33
C LEU A 18 -3.39 10.18 0.97
N TRP A 19 -3.19 9.45 -0.12
CA TRP A 19 -3.31 10.00 -1.46
C TRP A 19 -4.73 10.50 -1.76
N ALA A 20 -5.77 9.73 -1.39
CA ALA A 20 -7.15 10.13 -1.55
C ALA A 20 -7.50 11.39 -0.74
N LEU A 21 -7.07 11.47 0.52
CA LEU A 21 -7.28 12.63 1.38
C LEU A 21 -6.59 13.87 0.82
N ASP A 22 -5.33 13.72 0.39
CA ASP A 22 -4.57 14.84 -0.18
C ASP A 22 -5.17 15.32 -1.51
N TYR A 23 -5.61 14.40 -2.37
CA TYR A 23 -6.21 14.72 -3.67
C TYR A 23 -7.57 15.44 -3.53
N THR A 24 -8.35 15.06 -2.52
CA THR A 24 -9.66 15.67 -2.25
C THR A 24 -9.61 16.88 -1.32
N GLU A 25 -8.41 17.23 -0.83
CA GLU A 25 -8.18 18.30 0.15
C GLU A 25 -9.03 18.15 1.44
N VAL A 26 -9.43 16.92 1.78
CA VAL A 26 -10.16 16.65 3.02
C VAL A 26 -9.21 16.83 4.21
N PRO A 27 -9.53 17.69 5.19
CA PRO A 27 -8.65 17.94 6.32
C PRO A 27 -8.57 16.72 7.23
N TYR A 28 -7.35 16.29 7.56
CA TYR A 28 -7.09 15.20 8.48
C TYR A 28 -5.88 15.46 9.38
N THR A 29 -5.81 14.73 10.49
CA THR A 29 -4.60 14.57 11.31
C THR A 29 -4.12 13.13 11.18
N PHE A 30 -2.84 12.95 10.85
CA PHE A 30 -2.22 11.63 10.80
C PHE A 30 -1.67 11.22 12.17
N GLU A 31 -1.86 9.95 12.53
CA GLU A 31 -1.32 9.36 13.74
C GLU A 31 -0.62 8.04 13.41
N ASP A 32 0.69 7.98 13.69
CA ASP A 32 1.51 6.80 13.43
C ASP A 32 1.08 5.60 14.27
N TYR A 33 0.84 4.49 13.59
CA TYR A 33 0.55 3.21 14.20
C TYR A 33 1.82 2.37 14.35
N ILE A 34 2.19 2.09 15.59
CA ILE A 34 3.29 1.17 15.91
C ILE A 34 2.66 -0.11 16.46
N PRO A 35 2.66 -1.25 15.74
CA PRO A 35 1.92 -2.45 16.14
C PRO A 35 2.16 -2.90 17.58
N GLN A 36 3.39 -2.79 18.07
CA GLN A 36 3.82 -3.27 19.38
C GLN A 36 3.38 -2.34 20.53
N ILE A 37 3.05 -1.08 20.23
CA ILE A 37 2.74 -0.03 21.21
C ILE A 37 1.26 0.39 21.10
N SER A 38 0.81 0.67 19.89
CA SER A 38 -0.48 1.29 19.61
C SER A 38 -1.65 0.30 19.51
N THR A 39 -1.40 -1.02 19.40
CA THR A 39 -2.47 -2.03 19.21
C THR A 39 -3.55 -2.01 20.31
N PRO A 40 -3.23 -2.05 21.62
CA PRO A 40 -4.25 -2.10 22.67
C PRO A 40 -5.18 -0.88 22.62
N TRP A 41 -4.58 0.29 22.38
CA TRP A 41 -5.30 1.55 22.27
C TRP A 41 -6.14 1.63 20.99
N LEU A 42 -5.64 1.10 19.86
CA LEU A 42 -6.39 1.08 18.60
C LEU A 42 -7.62 0.16 18.74
N ARG A 43 -7.49 -0.97 19.45
CA ARG A 43 -8.61 -1.85 19.78
C ARG A 43 -9.66 -1.16 20.65
N ALA A 44 -9.22 -0.38 21.64
CA ALA A 44 -10.14 0.38 22.47
C ALA A 44 -10.94 1.41 21.66
N ARG A 45 -10.27 2.17 20.78
CA ARG A 45 -10.92 3.17 19.92
C ARG A 45 -11.88 2.56 18.89
N THR A 46 -11.49 1.44 18.29
CA THR A 46 -12.31 0.73 17.29
C THR A 46 -13.36 -0.20 17.89
N ARG A 47 -13.33 -0.40 19.23
CA ARG A 47 -14.11 -1.43 19.95
C ARG A 47 -13.92 -2.85 19.41
N LYS A 48 -12.86 -3.09 18.62
CA LYS A 48 -12.53 -4.40 18.03
C LYS A 48 -11.59 -5.18 18.95
N TRP A 49 -12.15 -5.76 20.00
CA TRP A 49 -11.38 -6.48 21.01
C TRP A 49 -10.86 -7.84 20.56
N ARG A 50 -11.50 -8.47 19.58
CA ARG A 50 -11.15 -9.79 19.04
C ARG A 50 -10.87 -9.72 17.53
N GLY A 51 -10.16 -10.72 17.02
CA GLY A 51 -9.82 -10.82 15.61
C GLY A 51 -8.71 -9.87 15.16
N GLN A 52 -8.41 -9.90 13.87
CA GLN A 52 -7.33 -9.12 13.28
C GLN A 52 -7.68 -7.63 13.23
N ILE A 53 -6.72 -6.78 13.57
CA ILE A 53 -6.78 -5.34 13.35
C ILE A 53 -5.71 -4.96 12.33
N SER A 54 -6.08 -4.08 11.41
CA SER A 54 -5.26 -3.59 10.32
C SER A 54 -5.39 -2.07 10.28
N VAL A 55 -4.42 -1.44 9.64
CA VAL A 55 -4.42 -0.02 9.31
C VAL A 55 -4.49 0.12 7.79
N PRO A 56 -5.06 1.21 7.26
CA PRO A 56 -5.50 2.43 7.96
C PRO A 56 -6.80 2.29 8.76
N VAL A 57 -7.00 3.19 9.73
CA VAL A 57 -8.28 3.38 10.42
C VAL A 57 -8.63 4.87 10.39
N LEU A 58 -9.81 5.21 9.87
CA LEU A 58 -10.34 6.57 9.87
C LEU A 58 -11.33 6.74 11.03
N LEU A 59 -11.08 7.75 11.87
CA LEU A 59 -11.91 8.13 12.99
C LEU A 59 -12.36 9.59 12.82
N GLY A 60 -13.61 9.90 13.12
CA GLY A 60 -14.13 11.27 13.07
C GLY A 60 -15.54 11.32 12.52
N HIS A 61 -16.26 12.42 12.73
CA HIS A 61 -17.62 12.60 12.18
C HIS A 61 -18.61 11.44 12.50
N GLY A 62 -18.41 10.75 13.63
CA GLY A 62 -19.20 9.58 14.02
C GLY A 62 -18.85 8.28 13.29
N CYS A 63 -17.91 8.29 12.34
CA CYS A 63 -17.46 7.09 11.63
C CYS A 63 -16.22 6.46 12.30
N CYS A 64 -16.11 5.14 12.12
CA CYS A 64 -14.94 4.34 12.46
C CYS A 64 -14.75 3.31 11.34
N LEU A 65 -13.99 3.67 10.32
CA LEU A 65 -13.80 2.87 9.11
C LEU A 65 -12.41 2.22 9.16
N LEU A 66 -12.35 0.91 8.88
CA LEU A 66 -11.14 0.09 9.03
C LEU A 66 -10.60 -0.42 7.68
N ASP A 67 -11.31 -0.15 6.59
CA ASP A 67 -10.98 -0.59 5.25
C ASP A 67 -10.65 0.62 4.37
N SER A 68 -9.60 0.53 3.55
CA SER A 68 -9.18 1.65 2.71
C SER A 68 -10.22 2.01 1.63
N TRP A 69 -11.00 1.05 1.15
CA TRP A 69 -12.08 1.28 0.19
C TRP A 69 -13.24 2.03 0.85
N ASP A 70 -13.69 1.56 2.02
CA ASP A 70 -14.75 2.24 2.78
C ASP A 70 -14.36 3.68 3.11
N ILE A 71 -13.09 3.90 3.47
CA ILE A 71 -12.53 5.23 3.71
C ILE A 71 -12.56 6.08 2.44
N ALA A 72 -12.14 5.55 1.29
CA ALA A 72 -12.18 6.26 0.02
C ALA A 72 -13.61 6.63 -0.40
N LEU A 73 -14.59 5.74 -0.17
CA LEU A 73 -16.01 6.02 -0.38
C LEU A 73 -16.51 7.15 0.51
N GLN A 74 -16.15 7.16 1.79
CA GLN A 74 -16.50 8.25 2.71
C GLN A 74 -15.89 9.58 2.26
N ILE A 75 -14.60 9.60 1.92
CA ILE A 75 -13.90 10.80 1.41
C ILE A 75 -14.60 11.33 0.15
N ASN A 76 -14.98 10.45 -0.77
CA ASN A 76 -15.71 10.84 -1.97
C ASN A 76 -17.12 11.38 -1.68
N GLN A 77 -17.79 10.87 -0.65
CA GLN A 77 -19.10 11.41 -0.21
C GLN A 77 -18.95 12.82 0.37
N ASP A 78 -17.86 13.09 1.09
CA ASP A 78 -17.60 14.41 1.65
C ASP A 78 -17.15 15.42 0.57
N GLN A 79 -16.46 14.95 -0.49
CA GLN A 79 -15.95 15.76 -1.60
C GLN A 79 -16.28 15.18 -2.98
N PRO A 80 -17.57 15.10 -3.38
CA PRO A 80 -17.97 14.45 -4.62
C PRO A 80 -17.47 15.16 -5.88
N MET A 81 -17.20 16.47 -5.79
CA MET A 81 -16.70 17.29 -6.90
C MET A 81 -15.20 17.12 -7.17
N ALA A 82 -14.46 16.49 -6.26
CA ALA A 82 -13.05 16.16 -6.51
C ALA A 82 -12.90 15.03 -7.55
N GLY A 83 -13.96 14.26 -7.81
CA GLY A 83 -13.94 13.19 -8.81
C GLY A 83 -13.10 11.98 -8.40
N LEU A 84 -12.90 11.75 -7.10
CA LEU A 84 -12.13 10.63 -6.57
C LEU A 84 -12.71 9.28 -7.01
N ILE A 85 -14.04 9.12 -6.85
CA ILE A 85 -14.82 7.95 -7.29
C ILE A 85 -16.09 8.49 -7.99
N PRO A 86 -16.04 8.77 -9.30
CA PRO A 86 -17.19 9.29 -10.03
C PRO A 86 -18.36 8.30 -9.99
N THR A 87 -19.56 8.74 -9.61
CA THR A 87 -20.73 7.86 -9.39
C THR A 87 -21.01 6.94 -10.57
N GLN A 88 -20.92 7.46 -11.81
CA GLN A 88 -21.13 6.67 -13.03
C GLN A 88 -20.10 5.56 -13.28
N CYS A 89 -18.92 5.65 -12.66
CA CYS A 89 -17.79 4.74 -12.85
C CYS A 89 -17.46 3.99 -11.56
N GLN A 90 -18.34 4.01 -10.55
CA GLN A 90 -18.06 3.42 -9.24
C GLN A 90 -17.70 1.93 -9.35
N HIS A 91 -18.40 1.17 -10.20
CA HIS A 91 -18.11 -0.24 -10.45
C HIS A 91 -16.74 -0.47 -11.11
N GLU A 92 -16.33 0.42 -12.03
CA GLU A 92 -15.02 0.32 -12.68
C GLU A 92 -13.90 0.63 -11.68
N VAL A 93 -14.08 1.66 -10.84
CA VAL A 93 -13.13 1.98 -9.77
C VAL A 93 -13.04 0.84 -8.75
N GLU A 94 -14.16 0.23 -8.38
CA GLU A 94 -14.19 -0.91 -7.48
C GLU A 94 -13.46 -2.12 -8.06
N ALA A 95 -13.64 -2.41 -9.36
CA ALA A 95 -12.90 -3.46 -10.05
C ALA A 95 -11.39 -3.19 -10.02
N MET A 96 -10.96 -1.95 -10.25
CA MET A 96 -9.55 -1.57 -10.15
C MET A 96 -9.01 -1.67 -8.72
N ASN A 97 -9.83 -1.38 -7.70
CA ASN A 97 -9.48 -1.60 -6.31
C ASN A 97 -9.29 -3.10 -6.00
N GLN A 98 -10.15 -3.98 -6.53
CA GLN A 98 -10.01 -5.43 -6.38
C GLN A 98 -8.76 -5.99 -7.10
N LEU A 99 -8.47 -5.47 -8.30
CA LEU A 99 -7.23 -5.78 -9.02
C LEU A 99 -6.00 -5.36 -8.20
N SER A 100 -6.02 -4.14 -7.67
CA SER A 100 -5.01 -3.62 -6.75
C SER A 100 -4.83 -4.50 -5.51
N GLU A 101 -5.91 -4.99 -4.90
CA GLU A 101 -5.83 -5.94 -3.78
C GLU A 101 -5.17 -7.25 -4.18
N SER A 102 -5.45 -7.75 -5.38
CA SER A 102 -4.78 -8.96 -5.90
C SER A 102 -3.28 -8.75 -6.09
N ILE A 103 -2.88 -7.61 -6.68
CA ILE A 103 -1.46 -7.22 -6.81
C ILE A 103 -0.80 -7.14 -5.44
N PHE A 104 -1.40 -6.38 -4.51
CA PHE A 104 -0.86 -6.17 -3.17
C PHE A 104 -0.67 -7.47 -2.40
N ASN A 105 -1.68 -8.35 -2.43
CA ASN A 105 -1.64 -9.60 -1.67
C ASN A 105 -0.59 -10.56 -2.23
N ALA A 106 -0.52 -10.75 -3.55
CA ALA A 106 0.47 -11.63 -4.18
C ALA A 106 1.90 -11.10 -3.95
N ALA A 107 2.14 -9.80 -4.16
CA ALA A 107 3.44 -9.18 -3.93
C ALA A 107 3.89 -9.26 -2.46
N ARG A 108 2.98 -9.07 -1.51
CA ARG A 108 3.29 -9.20 -0.08
C ARG A 108 3.72 -10.61 0.31
N ILE A 109 3.09 -11.64 -0.26
CA ILE A 109 3.46 -13.04 0.01
C ILE A 109 4.89 -13.29 -0.45
N LEU A 110 5.22 -12.89 -1.69
CA LEU A 110 6.56 -13.01 -2.25
C LEU A 110 7.61 -12.23 -1.43
N MET A 111 7.31 -10.99 -1.05
CA MET A 111 8.19 -10.17 -0.22
C MET A 111 8.48 -10.84 1.12
N LEU A 112 7.45 -11.37 1.81
CA LEU A 112 7.62 -12.02 3.10
C LEU A 112 8.49 -13.27 2.99
N GLU A 113 8.31 -14.08 1.95
CA GLU A 113 9.14 -15.26 1.70
C GLU A 113 10.61 -14.89 1.45
N ARG A 114 10.85 -13.93 0.54
CA ARG A 114 12.20 -13.47 0.20
C ARG A 114 12.90 -12.82 1.39
N ALA A 115 12.20 -11.96 2.13
CA ALA A 115 12.74 -11.31 3.32
C ALA A 115 13.10 -12.33 4.41
N LEU A 116 12.32 -13.41 4.59
CA LEU A 116 12.67 -14.47 5.54
C LEU A 116 13.93 -15.27 5.14
N GLY A 117 14.31 -15.25 3.87
CA GLY A 117 15.54 -15.83 3.33
C GLY A 117 16.75 -14.88 3.30
N ASP A 118 16.58 -13.59 3.62
CA ASP A 118 17.63 -12.56 3.54
C ASP A 118 17.70 -11.75 4.85
N ASP A 119 18.74 -12.03 5.66
CA ASP A 119 18.94 -11.34 6.94
C ASP A 119 19.17 -9.82 6.77
N GLU A 120 19.78 -9.37 5.68
CA GLU A 120 19.98 -7.95 5.41
C GLU A 120 18.65 -7.27 5.06
N ALA A 121 17.73 -7.97 4.39
CA ALA A 121 16.37 -7.49 4.18
C ALA A 121 15.60 -7.34 5.51
N LEU A 122 15.74 -8.30 6.44
CA LEU A 122 15.14 -8.18 7.77
C LEU A 122 15.75 -7.03 8.59
N LEU A 123 17.07 -6.81 8.50
CA LEU A 123 17.73 -5.66 9.13
C LEU A 123 17.26 -4.33 8.54
N GLY A 124 16.99 -4.31 7.23
CA GLY A 124 16.45 -3.16 6.50
C GLY A 124 15.01 -2.81 6.87
N ALA A 125 14.25 -3.76 7.44
CA ALA A 125 12.85 -3.54 7.83
C ALA A 125 12.68 -2.83 9.19
N PHE A 126 13.76 -2.58 9.94
CA PHE A 126 13.68 -1.81 11.18
C PHE A 126 13.37 -0.34 10.90
N PRO A 127 12.49 0.31 11.70
CA PRO A 127 12.27 1.75 11.62
C PRO A 127 13.58 2.54 11.76
N GLU A 128 13.70 3.68 11.09
CA GLU A 128 14.91 4.52 11.11
C GLU A 128 15.29 4.96 12.53
N MET A 129 14.30 5.24 13.37
CA MET A 129 14.49 5.59 14.79
C MET A 129 15.14 4.47 15.63
N PHE A 130 15.22 3.24 15.09
CA PHE A 130 15.79 2.10 15.81
C PHE A 130 17.32 2.09 15.72
N PRO A 131 18.06 2.11 16.85
CA PRO A 131 19.52 2.21 16.85
C PRO A 131 20.20 1.08 16.07
N THR A 132 21.11 1.43 15.16
CA THR A 132 21.76 0.48 14.24
C THR A 132 22.47 -0.67 14.95
N TRP A 133 23.15 -0.36 16.07
CA TRP A 133 23.86 -1.36 16.89
C TRP A 133 22.93 -2.41 17.50
N ALA A 134 21.64 -2.10 17.69
CA ALA A 134 20.66 -3.00 18.30
C ALA A 134 19.93 -3.88 17.27
N ARG A 135 19.98 -3.54 15.97
CA ARG A 135 19.24 -4.27 14.92
C ARG A 135 19.68 -5.73 14.80
N ARG A 136 21.00 -5.97 14.75
CA ARG A 136 21.55 -7.33 14.54
C ARG A 136 21.25 -8.30 15.69
N PRO A 137 21.42 -7.93 16.97
CA PRO A 137 20.92 -8.74 18.08
C PRO A 137 19.42 -9.05 18.04
N MET A 138 18.61 -8.17 17.44
CA MET A 138 17.15 -8.32 17.36
C MET A 138 16.66 -9.08 16.13
N LEU A 139 17.56 -9.59 15.28
CA LEU A 139 17.19 -10.41 14.11
C LEU A 139 16.23 -11.56 14.43
N PRO A 140 16.38 -12.35 15.52
CA PRO A 140 15.43 -13.42 15.84
C PRO A 140 14.01 -12.91 16.09
N VAL A 141 13.87 -11.73 16.70
CA VAL A 141 12.58 -11.08 16.96
C VAL A 141 11.97 -10.60 15.64
N MET A 142 12.78 -10.00 14.76
CA MET A 142 12.33 -9.57 13.44
C MET A 142 11.88 -10.77 12.59
N ARG A 143 12.67 -11.84 12.57
CA ARG A 143 12.33 -13.09 11.87
C ARG A 143 11.02 -13.69 12.40
N LYS A 144 10.81 -13.70 13.72
CA LYS A 144 9.54 -14.11 14.31
C LYS A 144 8.39 -13.22 13.82
N THR A 145 8.58 -11.91 13.81
CA THR A 145 7.57 -10.94 13.34
C THR A 145 7.17 -11.22 11.89
N PHE A 146 8.14 -11.44 11.00
CA PHE A 146 7.87 -11.79 9.60
C PHE A 146 7.19 -13.16 9.44
N ARG A 147 7.54 -14.16 10.26
CA ARG A 147 6.82 -15.45 10.28
C ARG A 147 5.37 -15.29 10.76
N ASP A 148 5.13 -14.45 11.76
CA ASP A 148 3.77 -14.17 12.22
C ASP A 148 2.95 -13.46 11.11
N LEU A 149 3.58 -12.56 10.34
CA LEU A 149 2.98 -11.93 9.15
C LEU A 149 2.72 -12.95 8.03
N GLN A 150 3.67 -13.85 7.76
CA GLN A 150 3.52 -14.93 6.80
C GLN A 150 2.39 -15.88 7.21
N LYS A 151 2.25 -16.20 8.49
CA LYS A 151 1.12 -16.97 9.02
C LYS A 151 -0.20 -16.21 8.88
N LYS A 152 -0.18 -14.89 9.03
CA LYS A 152 -1.38 -14.04 8.95
C LYS A 152 -1.90 -13.88 7.52
N TYR A 153 -1.00 -13.74 6.55
CA TYR A 153 -1.31 -13.31 5.19
C TYR A 153 -0.90 -14.29 4.09
N GLY A 154 -0.10 -15.29 4.42
CA GLY A 154 0.39 -16.28 3.47
C GLY A 154 -0.72 -17.20 2.98
N GLN A 155 -0.44 -17.86 1.85
CA GLN A 155 -1.27 -18.90 1.26
C GLN A 155 -0.39 -20.16 1.17
N PRO A 156 -0.35 -21.01 2.20
CA PRO A 156 0.59 -22.13 2.28
C PRO A 156 0.48 -23.12 1.12
N GLU A 157 -0.67 -23.16 0.45
CA GLU A 157 -0.93 -24.06 -0.67
C GLU A 157 -0.58 -23.47 -2.03
N VAL A 158 -0.15 -22.20 -2.08
CA VAL A 158 0.21 -21.51 -3.32
C VAL A 158 1.71 -21.27 -3.34
N THR A 159 2.37 -21.73 -4.39
CA THR A 159 3.83 -21.59 -4.55
C THR A 159 4.22 -20.16 -4.91
N SER A 160 5.48 -19.79 -4.68
CA SER A 160 6.03 -18.52 -5.15
C SER A 160 5.88 -18.33 -6.67
N GLU A 161 6.06 -19.39 -7.45
CA GLU A 161 5.87 -19.35 -8.92
C GLU A 161 4.44 -18.98 -9.30
N GLN A 162 3.44 -19.59 -8.64
CA GLN A 162 2.03 -19.26 -8.85
C GLN A 162 1.69 -17.83 -8.42
N GLN A 163 2.34 -17.29 -7.37
CA GLN A 163 2.16 -15.88 -7.00
C GLN A 163 2.77 -14.94 -8.05
N VAL A 164 3.88 -15.32 -8.68
CA VAL A 164 4.47 -14.56 -9.80
C VAL A 164 3.57 -14.61 -11.03
N GLU A 165 3.05 -15.79 -11.39
CA GLU A 165 2.06 -15.95 -12.47
C GLU A 165 0.84 -15.05 -12.23
N ARG A 166 0.27 -15.09 -11.02
CA ARG A 166 -0.85 -14.23 -10.63
C ARG A 166 -0.52 -12.73 -10.75
N LEU A 167 0.71 -12.33 -10.39
CA LEU A 167 1.14 -10.94 -10.62
C LEU A 167 1.21 -10.62 -12.11
N GLY A 168 1.72 -11.53 -12.95
CA GLY A 168 1.75 -11.37 -14.40
C GLY A 168 0.36 -11.20 -15.00
N ASP A 169 -0.61 -11.99 -14.57
CA ASP A 169 -2.01 -11.87 -14.97
C ASP A 169 -2.60 -10.50 -14.57
N CYS A 170 -2.30 -10.06 -13.34
CA CYS A 170 -2.74 -8.75 -12.88
C CYS A 170 -2.11 -7.61 -13.70
N MET A 171 -0.82 -7.68 -14.01
CA MET A 171 -0.15 -6.68 -14.83
C MET A 171 -0.65 -6.66 -16.26
N THR A 172 -1.02 -7.83 -16.81
CA THR A 172 -1.67 -7.94 -18.12
C THR A 172 -3.01 -7.21 -18.10
N GLN A 173 -3.84 -7.44 -17.08
CA GLN A 173 -5.11 -6.71 -16.92
C GLN A 173 -4.91 -5.19 -16.80
N VAL A 174 -3.87 -4.73 -16.08
CA VAL A 174 -3.53 -3.30 -16.03
C VAL A 174 -3.16 -2.78 -17.41
N ARG A 175 -2.28 -3.49 -18.14
CA ARG A 175 -1.86 -3.11 -19.51
C ARG A 175 -3.05 -3.04 -20.47
N GLU A 176 -3.94 -4.02 -20.43
CA GLU A 176 -5.16 -4.08 -21.24
C GLU A 176 -6.14 -2.96 -20.88
N GLN A 177 -6.33 -2.69 -19.59
CA GLN A 177 -7.20 -1.59 -19.14
C GLN A 177 -6.66 -0.22 -19.56
N LEU A 178 -5.33 -0.07 -19.58
CA LEU A 178 -4.68 1.13 -20.08
C LEU A 178 -4.89 1.28 -21.59
N ASP A 179 -4.65 0.24 -22.40
CA ASP A 179 -4.81 0.32 -23.87
C ASP A 179 -4.18 1.59 -24.48
N GLY A 180 -3.00 1.98 -23.99
CA GLY A 180 -2.28 3.20 -24.39
C GLY A 180 -2.84 4.53 -23.83
N LYS A 181 -3.90 4.49 -23.02
CA LYS A 181 -4.49 5.66 -22.34
C LYS A 181 -3.60 6.15 -21.20
N PRO A 182 -3.68 7.46 -20.86
CA PRO A 182 -2.86 8.03 -19.78
C PRO A 182 -3.30 7.60 -18.36
N TYR A 183 -4.52 7.07 -18.22
CA TYR A 183 -5.17 6.67 -16.96
C TYR A 183 -6.02 5.41 -17.18
N LEU A 184 -6.37 4.71 -16.10
CA LEU A 184 -7.17 3.48 -16.16
C LEU A 184 -8.63 3.72 -16.56
N LEU A 185 -9.15 4.92 -16.31
CA LEU A 185 -10.50 5.33 -16.72
C LEU A 185 -10.43 6.47 -17.73
N ASP A 186 -11.39 6.50 -18.65
CA ASP A 186 -11.45 7.50 -19.73
C ASP A 186 -11.72 8.92 -19.22
N ARG A 187 -12.21 9.04 -17.98
CA ARG A 187 -12.53 10.33 -17.35
C ARG A 187 -11.33 11.04 -16.71
N GLY A 188 -10.15 10.42 -16.74
CA GLY A 188 -8.94 10.99 -16.18
C GLY A 188 -8.49 10.29 -14.90
N PHE A 189 -7.58 10.96 -14.19
CA PHE A 189 -6.99 10.48 -12.94
C PHE A 189 -8.06 10.31 -11.85
N SER A 190 -8.06 9.18 -11.17
CA SER A 190 -9.02 8.86 -10.11
C SER A 190 -8.45 7.89 -9.08
N TYR A 191 -9.27 7.47 -8.12
CA TYR A 191 -8.88 6.44 -7.15
C TYR A 191 -8.48 5.11 -7.81
N ALA A 192 -8.99 4.81 -9.01
CA ALA A 192 -8.58 3.64 -9.78
C ALA A 192 -7.08 3.62 -10.04
N ASP A 193 -6.51 4.75 -10.49
CA ASP A 193 -5.08 4.89 -10.72
C ASP A 193 -4.31 4.83 -9.40
N MET A 194 -4.77 5.58 -8.39
CA MET A 194 -4.10 5.65 -7.08
C MET A 194 -3.93 4.27 -6.43
N THR A 195 -5.00 3.46 -6.43
CA THR A 195 -4.99 2.17 -5.76
C THR A 195 -4.06 1.17 -6.45
N VAL A 196 -4.11 1.11 -7.78
CA VAL A 196 -3.24 0.23 -8.58
C VAL A 196 -1.79 0.67 -8.49
N VAL A 197 -1.50 1.96 -8.63
CA VAL A 197 -0.15 2.52 -8.49
C VAL A 197 0.44 2.23 -7.11
N ALA A 198 -0.33 2.46 -6.03
CA ALA A 198 0.12 2.15 -4.68
C ALA A 198 0.40 0.66 -4.47
N ALA A 199 -0.43 -0.24 -5.03
CA ALA A 199 -0.18 -1.67 -4.95
C ALA A 199 1.10 -2.09 -5.68
N MET A 200 1.38 -1.51 -6.85
CA MET A 200 2.58 -1.81 -7.64
C MET A 200 3.89 -1.34 -6.98
N ALA A 201 3.83 -0.45 -5.97
CA ALA A 201 5.00 -0.13 -5.15
C ALA A 201 5.54 -1.36 -4.39
N MET A 202 4.71 -2.39 -4.18
CA MET A 202 5.13 -3.68 -3.62
C MET A 202 5.77 -4.62 -4.64
N VAL A 203 5.63 -4.33 -5.94
CA VAL A 203 6.25 -5.12 -7.01
C VAL A 203 7.63 -4.57 -7.36
N LYS A 204 7.75 -3.24 -7.37
CA LYS A 204 9.01 -2.51 -7.52
C LYS A 204 8.86 -1.22 -6.72
N PRO A 205 9.76 -0.92 -5.78
CA PRO A 205 9.73 0.36 -5.08
C PRO A 205 9.67 1.54 -6.06
N VAL A 206 8.87 2.55 -5.73
CA VAL A 206 8.84 3.79 -6.51
C VAL A 206 10.19 4.49 -6.36
N PRO A 207 10.83 4.93 -7.46
CA PRO A 207 12.13 5.59 -7.38
C PRO A 207 12.12 6.78 -6.42
N ARG A 208 13.10 6.81 -5.50
CA ARG A 208 13.32 7.97 -4.64
C ARG A 208 14.11 9.00 -5.44
N GLY A 209 13.64 10.25 -5.44
CA GLY A 209 14.34 11.37 -6.11
C GLY A 209 15.62 11.83 -5.40
N ASP A 210 16.00 11.17 -4.30
CA ASP A 210 17.15 11.51 -3.45
C ASP A 210 18.46 10.85 -3.90
N GLY A 211 18.42 9.97 -4.91
CA GLY A 211 19.60 9.26 -5.42
C GLY A 211 20.14 8.18 -4.49
N ASN A 212 19.44 7.86 -3.40
CA ASN A 212 19.86 6.82 -2.47
C ASN A 212 19.80 5.43 -3.12
N PRO A 213 20.77 4.55 -2.83
CA PRO A 213 20.75 3.19 -3.35
C PRO A 213 19.58 2.41 -2.77
N ILE A 214 19.03 1.47 -3.55
CA ILE A 214 18.00 0.55 -3.08
C ILE A 214 18.51 -0.29 -1.91
N THR A 215 17.73 -0.32 -0.84
CA THR A 215 18.00 -1.11 0.36
C THR A 215 17.83 -2.61 0.11
N ALA A 216 18.36 -3.45 1.00
CA ALA A 216 18.14 -4.90 0.93
C ALA A 216 16.66 -5.27 1.04
N TYR A 217 15.90 -4.54 1.88
CA TYR A 217 14.46 -4.71 1.99
C TYR A 217 13.73 -4.38 0.68
N GLU A 218 14.08 -3.27 0.04
CA GLU A 218 13.54 -2.87 -1.27
C GLU A 218 13.89 -3.87 -2.38
N ARG A 219 15.10 -4.45 -2.35
CA ARG A 219 15.48 -5.54 -3.26
C ARG A 219 14.64 -6.79 -3.03
N ALA A 220 14.43 -7.21 -1.77
CA ALA A 220 13.58 -8.36 -1.45
C ALA A 220 12.12 -8.14 -1.89
N ASN A 221 11.64 -6.90 -1.86
CA ASN A 221 10.32 -6.52 -2.35
C ASN A 221 10.22 -6.58 -3.89
N THR A 222 11.33 -6.35 -4.61
CA THR A 222 11.34 -6.28 -6.07
C THR A 222 11.09 -7.64 -6.72
N CYS A 223 10.09 -7.72 -7.60
CA CYS A 223 9.80 -8.89 -8.42
C CYS A 223 10.47 -8.77 -9.80
N GLU A 224 11.74 -9.18 -9.90
CA GLU A 224 12.58 -9.01 -11.10
C GLU A 224 11.99 -9.59 -12.39
N GLN A 225 11.20 -10.66 -12.31
CA GLN A 225 10.52 -11.21 -13.48
C GLN A 225 9.46 -10.24 -14.00
N ILE A 226 8.56 -9.79 -13.13
CA ILE A 226 7.51 -8.82 -13.47
C ILE A 226 8.10 -7.50 -13.98
N VAL A 227 9.18 -7.03 -13.36
CA VAL A 227 9.87 -5.81 -13.79
C VAL A 227 10.41 -5.92 -15.22
N ARG A 228 10.92 -7.09 -15.61
CA ARG A 228 11.44 -7.33 -16.97
C ARG A 228 10.33 -7.50 -18.01
N GLU A 229 9.22 -8.12 -17.64
CA GLU A 229 8.11 -8.42 -18.55
C GLU A 229 7.12 -7.25 -18.74
N PHE A 230 7.02 -6.35 -17.76
CA PHE A 230 6.07 -5.22 -17.76
C PHE A 230 6.74 -3.86 -17.52
N PRO A 231 7.80 -3.49 -18.27
CA PRO A 231 8.47 -2.20 -18.10
C PRO A 231 7.52 -1.02 -18.42
N ASP A 232 6.68 -1.16 -19.45
CA ASP A 232 5.69 -0.17 -19.89
C ASP A 232 4.65 0.17 -18.81
N VAL A 233 4.14 -0.84 -18.08
CA VAL A 233 3.18 -0.65 -17.00
C VAL A 233 3.83 0.06 -15.80
N LEU A 234 5.09 -0.26 -15.51
CA LEU A 234 5.86 0.38 -14.44
C LEU A 234 6.28 1.80 -14.82
N ASP A 235 6.56 2.07 -16.09
CA ASP A 235 6.81 3.42 -16.60
C ASP A 235 5.54 4.28 -16.53
N TRP A 236 4.37 3.71 -16.86
CA TRP A 236 3.08 4.37 -16.65
C TRP A 236 2.89 4.73 -15.17
N ARG A 237 3.11 3.77 -14.25
CA ARG A 237 3.04 4.00 -12.80
C ARG A 237 3.93 5.15 -12.38
N ASP A 238 5.19 5.13 -12.77
CA ASP A 238 6.16 6.15 -12.38
C ASP A 238 5.77 7.52 -12.95
N GLY A 239 5.19 7.55 -14.17
CA GLY A 239 4.58 8.74 -14.76
C GLY A 239 3.33 9.24 -14.03
N ILE A 240 2.50 8.37 -13.46
CA ILE A 240 1.38 8.78 -12.59
C ILE A 240 1.91 9.41 -11.31
N VAL A 241 2.87 8.76 -10.63
CA VAL A 241 3.48 9.34 -9.43
C VAL A 241 4.12 10.68 -9.73
N ALA A 242 4.89 10.80 -10.82
CA ALA A 242 5.53 12.07 -11.17
C ALA A 242 4.53 13.21 -11.40
N ARG A 243 3.36 12.92 -12.00
CA ARG A 243 2.31 13.92 -12.30
C ARG A 243 1.42 14.24 -11.11
N HIS A 244 1.15 13.26 -10.26
CA HIS A 244 0.07 13.31 -9.26
C HIS A 244 0.53 12.99 -7.84
N ARG A 245 1.83 13.05 -7.54
CA ARG A 245 2.33 12.87 -6.17
C ARG A 245 1.94 14.07 -5.32
N HIS A 246 1.13 13.83 -4.28
CA HIS A 246 0.73 14.85 -3.31
C HIS A 246 1.62 14.85 -2.04
N ARG A 247 1.24 15.70 -1.08
CA ARG A 247 2.04 16.10 0.09
C ARG A 247 2.38 14.96 1.05
N SER A 248 1.52 13.97 1.24
CA SER A 248 1.72 12.92 2.25
C SER A 248 1.87 11.52 1.64
N TYR A 249 1.55 11.35 0.36
CA TYR A 249 1.84 10.11 -0.38
C TYR A 249 3.36 9.87 -0.50
N LEU A 250 3.79 8.64 -0.22
CA LEU A 250 5.20 8.20 -0.12
C LEU A 250 6.04 8.98 0.90
N GLY A 251 5.43 9.46 1.98
CA GLY A 251 6.17 10.05 3.11
C GLY A 251 6.83 11.40 2.80
N ASN A 252 6.32 12.13 1.80
CA ASN A 252 6.70 13.52 1.60
C ASN A 252 6.37 14.34 2.86
N ALA A 253 7.23 15.32 3.17
CA ALA A 253 6.94 16.30 4.20
C ALA A 253 5.74 17.15 3.75
N ALA A 254 4.76 17.30 4.65
CA ALA A 254 3.59 18.14 4.46
C ALA A 254 3.94 19.63 4.36
#